data_AF-A0A970TTM0-F1
#
_entry.id   AF-A0A970TTM0-F1
#
_cell.length_a   1.000
_cell.length_b   1.000
_cell.length_c   1.000
_cell.angle_alpha   90.00
_cell.angle_beta   90.00
_cell.angle_gamma   90.00
#
_symmetry.space_group_name_H-M   'P 1'
#
loop_
_entity.id
_entity.type
_entity.pdbx_description
1 polymer ?
#
loop_
_entity_poly.entity_id
_entity_poly.type
_entity_poly.pdbx_seq_one_letter_code
_entity_poly.pdbx_strand_id
1 'polypeptide(L)' 'MNTRDVLLKMALDSQERVRDLETFSKQVDDNEVKEVFQEFAEQTGLQSRRIRELLDKYENNTRNGIH' A
#
# COMPACT_ATOMS: atom_id res chain seq x y z
N MET A 1 11.29 6.90 -14.93
CA MET A 1 10.17 6.14 -14.35
C MET A 1 9.02 6.19 -15.34
N ASN A 2 8.45 5.03 -15.65
CA ASN A 2 7.18 4.91 -16.38
C ASN A 2 6.02 4.68 -15.38
N THR A 3 4.77 4.65 -15.87
CA THR A 3 3.57 4.43 -15.03
C THR A 3 3.64 3.14 -14.21
N ARG A 4 4.19 2.06 -14.77
CA ARG A 4 4.38 0.79 -14.04
C ARG A 4 5.32 0.98 -12.87
N ASP A 5 6.45 1.66 -13.06
CA ASP A 5 7.44 1.90 -12.01
C ASP A 5 6.83 2.75 -10.87
N VAL A 6 6.00 3.75 -11.20
CA VAL A 6 5.29 4.58 -10.21
C VAL A 6 4.33 3.73 -9.39
N LEU A 7 3.51 2.91 -10.04
CA LEU A 7 2.53 2.05 -9.37
C LEU A 7 3.22 0.99 -8.49
N LEU A 8 4.28 0.36 -8.99
CA LEU A 8 5.07 -0.60 -8.23
C LEU A 8 5.71 0.04 -7.00
N LYS A 9 6.36 1.19 -7.17
CA LYS A 9 6.97 1.93 -6.07
C LYS A 9 5.92 2.28 -5.01
N MET A 10 4.80 2.86 -5.41
CA MET A 10 3.74 3.25 -4.47
C MET A 10 3.09 2.04 -3.76
N ALA A 11 2.96 0.90 -4.45
CA ALA A 11 2.48 -0.33 -3.83
C ALA A 11 3.46 -0.83 -2.75
N LEU A 12 4.76 -0.79 -2.99
CA LEU A 12 5.77 -1.21 -2.02
C LEU A 12 5.86 -0.25 -0.84
N ASP A 13 5.91 1.06 -1.10
CA ASP A 13 5.98 2.11 -0.08
C ASP A 13 4.74 2.04 0.85
N SER A 14 3.54 1.83 0.29
CA SER A 14 2.32 1.67 1.09
C SER A 14 2.33 0.38 1.91
N GLN A 15 2.85 -0.73 1.40
CA GLN A 15 3.00 -1.97 2.19
C GLN A 15 4.01 -1.82 3.33
N GLU A 16 5.11 -1.09 3.11
CA GLU A 16 6.07 -0.78 4.16
C GLU A 16 5.41 0.07 5.25
N ARG A 17 4.68 1.11 4.87
CA ARG A 17 3.94 1.94 5.81
C ARG A 17 2.91 1.16 6.65
N VAL A 18 2.23 0.16 6.08
CA VAL A 18 1.36 -0.74 6.86
C VAL A 18 2.16 -1.47 7.94
N ARG A 19 3.30 -2.08 7.58
CA ARG A 19 4.15 -2.80 8.54
C ARG A 19 4.68 -1.87 9.64
N ASP A 20 5.04 -0.65 9.29
CA ASP A 20 5.53 0.34 10.25
C ASP A 20 4.43 0.74 11.24
N LEU A 21 3.22 1.06 10.75
CA LEU A 21 2.07 1.41 11.59
C LEU A 21 1.67 0.25 12.51
N GLU A 22 1.64 -0.98 11.99
CA GLU A 22 1.39 -2.18 12.80
C GLU A 22 2.49 -2.42 13.85
N THR A 23 3.74 -2.09 13.53
CA THR A 23 4.86 -2.23 14.45
C THR A 23 4.79 -1.17 15.54
N PHE A 24 4.55 0.09 15.17
CA PHE A 24 4.45 1.19 16.12
C PHE A 24 3.25 1.05 17.05
N SER A 25 2.10 0.59 16.56
CA SER A 25 0.94 0.32 17.42
C SER A 25 1.21 -0.74 18.51
N LYS A 26 2.23 -1.59 18.32
CA LYS A 26 2.67 -2.57 19.33
C LYS A 26 3.75 -2.05 20.27
N GLN A 27 4.41 -0.93 19.94
CA GLN A 27 5.53 -0.35 20.69
C GLN A 27 5.14 0.83 21.57
N VAL A 28 4.08 1.55 21.20
CA VAL A 28 3.56 2.66 22.01
C VAL A 28 2.70 2.13 23.16
N ASP A 29 2.63 2.86 24.28
CA ASP A 29 1.83 2.46 25.44
C ASP A 29 0.46 3.17 25.50
N ASP A 30 0.37 4.36 24.93
CA ASP A 30 -0.85 5.18 24.90
C ASP A 30 -1.94 4.55 24.03
N ASN A 31 -3.12 4.32 24.59
CA ASN A 31 -4.20 3.61 23.91
C ASN A 31 -4.80 4.39 22.74
N GLU A 32 -4.91 5.72 22.83
CA GLU A 32 -5.41 6.54 21.73
C GLU A 32 -4.44 6.49 20.54
N VAL A 33 -3.13 6.57 20.82
CA VAL A 33 -2.09 6.44 19.78
C VAL A 33 -2.11 5.05 19.14
N LYS A 34 -2.32 3.98 19.92
CA LYS A 34 -2.46 2.60 19.38
C LYS A 34 -3.62 2.50 18.40
N GLU A 35 -4.79 2.98 18.80
CA GLU A 35 -6.01 2.91 17.99
C GLU A 35 -5.84 3.67 16.66
N VAL A 36 -5.29 4.88 16.72
CA VAL A 36 -5.02 5.68 15.51
C VAL A 36 -4.04 4.98 14.56
N PHE A 37 -2.97 4.37 15.08
CA PHE A 37 -2.02 3.65 14.24
C PHE A 37 -2.62 2.39 13.61
N GLN A 38 -3.49 1.68 14.32
CA GLN A 38 -4.23 0.55 13.78
C GLN A 38 -5.20 0.99 12.67
N GLU A 39 -5.98 2.06 12.89
CA GLU A 39 -6.86 2.63 11.88
C GLU A 39 -6.08 3.03 10.62
N PHE A 40 -4.94 3.70 10.79
CA PHE A 40 -4.11 4.12 9.68
C PHE A 40 -3.48 2.93 8.94
N ALA A 41 -3.13 1.85 9.65
CA ALA A 41 -2.63 0.63 9.02
C ALA A 41 -3.70 0.01 8.11
N GLU A 42 -4.95 -0.07 8.58
CA GLU A 42 -6.08 -0.58 7.80
C GLU A 42 -6.35 0.29 6.56
N GLN A 43 -6.43 1.61 6.73
CA GLN A 43 -6.64 2.55 5.62
C GLN A 43 -5.51 2.47 4.59
N THR A 44 -4.26 2.39 5.05
CA THR A 44 -3.09 2.26 4.16
C THR A 44 -3.11 0.91 3.44
N GLY A 45 -3.57 -0.16 4.11
CA GLY A 45 -3.77 -1.47 3.50
C GLY A 45 -4.79 -1.43 2.35
N LEU A 46 -5.91 -0.72 2.53
CA LEU A 46 -6.91 -0.52 1.48
C LEU A 46 -6.33 0.28 0.29
N GLN A 47 -5.56 1.33 0.57
CA GLN A 47 -4.88 2.10 -0.48
C GLN A 47 -3.89 1.23 -1.25
N SER A 48 -3.04 0.47 -0.54
CA SER A 48 -2.05 -0.42 -1.13
C SER A 48 -2.68 -1.47 -2.04
N ARG A 49 -3.77 -2.09 -1.59
CA ARG A 49 -4.56 -3.03 -2.38
C ARG A 49 -5.05 -2.41 -3.68
N ARG A 50 -5.64 -1.21 -3.61
CA ARG A 50 -6.16 -0.52 -4.80
C ARG A 50 -5.04 -0.16 -5.79
N ILE A 51 -3.87 0.24 -5.32
CA ILE A 51 -2.70 0.50 -6.16
C ILE A 51 -2.24 -0.80 -6.83
N ARG A 52 -2.21 -1.91 -6.10
CA ARG A 52 -1.86 -3.22 -6.66
C ARG A 52 -2.84 -3.67 -7.74
N GLU A 53 -4.14 -3.50 -7.52
CA GLU A 53 -5.17 -3.79 -8.53
C GLU A 53 -5.00 -2.93 -9.80
N LEU A 54 -4.57 -1.67 -9.66
CA LEU A 54 -4.24 -0.81 -10.80
C LEU A 54 -2.98 -1.27 -11.54
N LEU A 55 -1.93 -1.67 -10.81
CA LEU A 55 -0.72 -2.23 -11.38
C LEU A 55 -1.02 -3.50 -12.19
N ASP A 56 -1.78 -4.43 -11.61
CA ASP A 56 -2.14 -5.68 -12.28
C ASP A 56 -2.96 -5.42 -13.56
N LYS A 57 -3.91 -4.49 -13.52
CA LYS A 57 -4.66 -4.05 -14.71
C LYS A 57 -3.76 -3.42 -15.78
N TYR A 58 -2.83 -2.54 -15.37
CA TYR A 58 -1.90 -1.88 -16.27
C TYR A 58 -0.99 -2.91 -16.97
N GLU A 59 -0.44 -3.87 -16.22
CA GLU A 59 0.39 -4.94 -16.78
C GLU A 59 -0.39 -5.85 -17.73
N ASN A 60 -1.64 -6.22 -17.39
CA ASN A 60 -2.48 -7.05 -18.26
C ASN A 60 -2.87 -6.33 -19.56
N ASN A 61 -3.23 -5.06 -19.48
CA ASN A 61 -3.54 -4.26 -20.68
C ASN A 61 -2.31 -4.07 -21.57
N THR A 62 -1.12 -3.88 -20.98
CA THR A 62 0.13 -3.76 -21.75
C THR A 62 0.48 -5.08 -22.45
N ARG A 63 0.21 -6.24 -21.82
CA ARG A 63 0.41 -7.56 -22.45
C ARG A 63 -0.58 -7.82 -23.61
N ASN A 64 -1.82 -7.35 -23.47
CA ASN A 64 -2.87 -7.55 -24.48
C ASN A 64 -2.85 -6.52 -25.63
N GLY A 65 -2.10 -5.42 -25.48
CA GLY A 65 -1.93 -4.37 -26.49
C GLY A 65 -0.86 -4.66 -27.55
N ILE A 66 -0.29 -5.87 -27.57
CA ILE A 66 0.57 -6.34 -28.67
C ILE A 66 -0.36 -6.89 -29.78
N HIS A 67 -0.95 -5.99 -30.55
CA HIS A 67 -1.52 -6.22 -31.88
C HIS A 67 -1.13 -5.07 -32.79
#